data_AF-A0A7R9C1P8-F1
#
_entry.id   AF-A0A7R9C1P8-F1
#
_cell.length_a   1.000
_cell.length_b   1.000
_cell.length_c   1.000
_cell.angle_alpha   90.00
_cell.angle_beta   90.00
_cell.angle_gamma   90.00
#
_symmetry.space_group_name_H-M   'P 1'
#
loop_
_entity.id
_entity.type
_entity.pdbx_description
1 polymer ?
#
loop_
_entity_poly.entity_id
_entity_poly.type
_entity_poly.pdbx_seq_one_letter_code
_entity_poly.pdbx_strand_id
1 'polypeptide(L)'
;VFQDGKMAIQGNNGKFMGLDDEDSVVCSKRRAEADEVVKIRVQARMEAQDPNEGVPVEERGSLVDVEVNYIKKFQKFQDKKMRINPEDRSNLKKALKTGELHEALLDRREKMKADRYCK
;
A
#
# COMPACT_ATOMS: atom_id res chain seq x y z
N VAL A 1 16.03 11.85 -21.90
CA VAL A 1 15.09 11.76 -23.04
C VAL A 1 14.67 10.31 -23.21
N PHE A 2 13.38 10.04 -23.43
CA PHE A 2 12.84 8.70 -23.67
C PHE A 2 12.13 8.67 -25.02
N GLN A 3 12.50 7.73 -25.90
CA GLN A 3 11.92 7.58 -27.24
C GLN A 3 12.07 6.12 -27.69
N ASP A 4 11.01 5.53 -28.25
CA ASP A 4 11.01 4.16 -28.82
C ASP A 4 11.58 3.08 -27.87
N GLY A 5 11.31 3.21 -26.56
CA GLY A 5 11.82 2.28 -25.54
C GLY A 5 13.31 2.44 -25.21
N LYS A 6 13.98 3.44 -25.81
CA LYS A 6 15.38 3.79 -25.54
C LYS A 6 15.46 5.05 -24.70
N MET A 7 16.55 5.17 -23.93
CA MET A 7 16.83 6.32 -23.09
C MET A 7 18.19 6.90 -23.44
N ALA A 8 18.29 8.24 -23.44
CA ALA A 8 19.55 8.95 -23.56
C ALA A 8 19.57 10.14 -22.59
N ILE A 9 20.76 10.52 -22.11
CA ILE A 9 20.95 11.68 -21.23
C ILE A 9 21.38 12.87 -22.09
N GLN A 10 20.66 13.98 -21.99
CA GLN A 10 20.98 15.22 -22.68
C GLN A 10 21.61 16.21 -21.70
N GLY A 11 22.78 16.73 -22.03
CA GLY A 11 23.45 17.78 -21.27
C GLY A 11 22.77 19.14 -21.44
N ASN A 12 23.13 20.10 -20.58
CA ASN A 12 22.61 21.48 -20.64
C ASN A 12 22.95 22.21 -21.96
N ASN A 13 23.96 21.74 -22.68
CA ASN A 13 24.38 22.24 -23.99
C ASN A 13 23.52 21.70 -25.15
N GLY A 14 22.47 20.94 -24.86
CA GLY A 14 21.57 20.34 -25.85
C GLY A 14 22.14 19.12 -26.60
N LYS A 15 23.31 18.63 -26.21
CA LYS A 15 23.97 17.45 -26.79
C LYS A 15 23.80 16.23 -25.87
N PHE A 16 23.93 15.04 -26.42
CA PHE A 16 23.76 13.77 -25.70
C PHE A 16 25.08 13.26 -25.13
N MET A 17 24.97 12.62 -23.96
CA MET A 17 26.07 12.03 -23.21
C MET A 17 26.54 10.72 -23.87
N GLY A 18 27.84 10.59 -24.08
CA GLY A 18 28.51 9.40 -24.62
C GLY A 18 29.97 9.36 -24.20
N LEU A 19 30.76 8.48 -24.83
CA LEU A 19 32.21 8.36 -24.65
C LEU A 19 32.94 8.89 -25.88
N ASP A 20 34.13 9.45 -25.69
CA ASP A 20 35.07 9.73 -26.78
C ASP A 20 36.09 8.59 -26.96
N ASP A 21 37.02 8.77 -27.90
CA ASP A 21 38.05 7.77 -28.22
C ASP A 21 39.05 7.52 -27.08
N GLU A 22 39.06 8.38 -26.06
CA GLU A 22 39.89 8.27 -24.84
C GLU A 22 39.07 7.78 -23.63
N ASP A 23 37.87 7.23 -23.85
CA ASP A 23 36.92 6.76 -22.82
C ASP A 23 36.47 7.85 -21.83
N SER A 24 36.55 9.13 -22.21
CA SER A 24 36.06 10.24 -21.40
C SER A 24 34.57 10.50 -21.63
N VAL A 25 33.85 10.80 -20.54
CA VAL A 25 32.41 11.12 -20.61
C VAL A 25 32.21 12.52 -21.14
N VAL A 26 31.57 12.63 -22.31
CA VAL A 26 31.36 13.89 -23.02
C VAL A 26 29.91 14.05 -23.48
N CYS A 27 29.46 15.29 -23.63
CA CYS A 27 28.19 15.63 -24.28
C CYS A 27 28.47 16.33 -25.62
N SER A 28 28.79 15.56 -26.66
CA SER A 28 29.35 16.07 -27.93
C SER A 28 28.36 16.02 -29.12
N LYS A 29 27.56 14.96 -29.24
CA LYS A 29 26.64 14.72 -30.36
C LYS A 29 25.26 15.36 -30.16
N ARG A 30 24.68 15.94 -31.21
CA ARG A 30 23.32 16.52 -31.18
C ARG A 30 22.19 15.51 -31.33
N ARG A 31 22.50 14.31 -31.82
CA ARG A 31 21.55 13.19 -31.98
C ARG A 31 22.06 12.04 -31.12
N ALA A 32 21.13 11.37 -30.45
CA ALA A 32 21.45 10.15 -29.72
C ALA A 32 21.46 8.98 -30.70
N GLU A 33 22.61 8.32 -30.83
CA GLU A 33 22.78 7.07 -31.58
C GLU A 33 23.01 5.93 -30.59
N ALA A 34 23.53 4.79 -31.07
CA ALA A 34 23.68 3.60 -30.25
C ALA A 34 24.53 3.84 -28.98
N ASP A 35 25.60 4.63 -29.11
CA ASP A 35 26.57 4.87 -28.03
C ASP A 35 26.03 5.82 -26.94
N GLU A 36 25.03 6.64 -27.26
CA GLU A 36 24.39 7.56 -26.32
C GLU A 36 23.16 6.94 -25.62
N VAL A 37 22.78 5.71 -25.99
CA VAL A 37 21.67 4.99 -25.35
C VAL A 37 22.13 4.36 -24.05
N VAL A 38 21.46 4.73 -22.95
CA VAL A 38 21.78 4.26 -21.60
C VAL A 38 20.62 3.49 -20.98
N LYS A 39 20.93 2.70 -19.94
CA LYS A 39 19.94 2.08 -19.06
C LYS A 39 20.13 2.59 -17.64
N ILE A 40 19.17 3.38 -17.16
CA ILE A 40 19.17 3.83 -15.77
C ILE A 40 18.73 2.66 -14.90
N ARG A 41 19.53 2.33 -13.89
CA ARG A 41 19.23 1.32 -12.88
C ARG A 41 19.23 1.97 -11.51
N VAL A 42 18.28 1.59 -10.68
CA VAL A 42 18.20 2.04 -9.29
C VAL A 42 18.86 0.98 -8.41
N GLN A 43 19.84 1.40 -7.60
CA GLN A 43 20.49 0.55 -6.58
C GLN A 43 19.94 0.79 -5.18
N ALA A 44 18.83 1.54 -5.05
CA ALA A 44 18.14 1.62 -3.77
C ALA A 44 17.52 0.25 -3.45
N ARG A 45 17.74 -0.21 -2.22
CA ARG A 45 16.91 -1.28 -1.66
C ARG A 45 15.51 -0.67 -1.58
N MET A 46 14.57 -1.14 -2.42
CA MET A 46 13.17 -0.88 -2.14
C MET A 46 12.92 -1.52 -0.78
N GLU A 47 12.83 -0.69 0.26
CA GLU A 47 12.05 -1.08 1.42
C GLU A 47 10.70 -1.48 0.83
N ALA A 48 10.29 -2.73 1.02
CA ALA A 48 8.98 -3.15 0.58
C ALA A 48 8.02 -2.16 1.23
N GLN A 49 7.45 -1.25 0.43
CA GLN A 49 6.38 -0.40 0.90
C GLN A 49 5.39 -1.35 1.53
N ASP A 50 5.05 -1.12 2.80
CA ASP A 50 4.06 -1.95 3.47
C ASP A 50 2.86 -1.97 2.53
N PRO A 51 2.42 -3.13 2.00
CA PRO A 51 1.28 -3.17 1.10
C PRO A 51 0.00 -2.64 1.77
N ASN A 52 0.05 -2.45 3.10
CA ASN A 52 -0.99 -1.84 3.93
C ASN A 52 -0.68 -0.38 4.33
N GLU A 53 0.28 0.28 3.67
CA GLU A 53 0.56 1.71 3.86
C GLU A 53 -0.70 2.51 3.46
N GLY A 54 -1.42 3.04 4.45
CA GLY A 54 -2.72 3.69 4.30
C GLY A 54 -3.94 2.88 4.77
N VAL A 55 -3.77 1.57 5.05
CA VAL A 55 -4.82 0.75 5.67
C VAL A 55 -4.73 0.86 7.20
N PRO A 56 -5.84 1.21 7.89
CA PRO A 56 -5.89 1.25 9.35
C PRO A 56 -5.39 -0.05 9.96
N VAL A 57 -4.66 0.02 11.07
CA VAL A 57 -4.08 -1.17 11.74
C VAL A 57 -5.16 -2.20 12.06
N GLU A 58 -6.37 -1.75 12.37
CA GLU A 58 -7.49 -2.63 12.68
C GLU A 58 -8.02 -3.39 11.48
N GLU A 59 -7.82 -2.89 10.26
CA GLU A 59 -8.27 -3.52 9.02
C GLU A 59 -7.20 -4.42 8.37
N ARG A 60 -6.02 -4.52 8.99
CA ARG A 60 -4.95 -5.37 8.50
C ARG A 60 -5.20 -6.83 8.86
N GLY A 61 -5.09 -7.72 7.88
CA GLY A 61 -5.19 -9.17 8.06
C GLY A 61 -6.50 -9.76 7.54
N SER A 62 -6.90 -10.91 8.08
CA SER A 62 -8.14 -11.58 7.69
C SER A 62 -9.37 -10.91 8.32
N LEU A 63 -10.57 -11.16 7.80
CA LEU A 63 -11.83 -10.69 8.42
C LEU A 63 -11.97 -11.06 9.91
N VAL A 64 -11.33 -12.15 10.33
CA VAL A 64 -11.29 -12.58 11.73
C VAL A 64 -10.42 -11.63 12.56
N ASP A 65 -9.24 -11.31 12.04
CA ASP A 65 -8.29 -10.38 12.67
C ASP A 65 -8.90 -8.99 12.73
N VAL A 66 -9.59 -8.57 11.67
CA VAL A 66 -10.29 -7.29 11.61
C VAL A 66 -11.36 -7.18 12.71
N GLU A 67 -12.23 -8.19 12.85
CA GLU A 67 -13.24 -8.21 13.92
C GLU A 67 -12.58 -8.16 15.30
N VAL A 68 -11.52 -8.93 15.53
CA VAL A 68 -10.78 -8.95 16.81
C VAL A 68 -10.11 -7.61 17.10
N ASN A 69 -9.49 -6.99 16.11
CA ASN A 69 -8.80 -5.71 16.28
C ASN A 69 -9.80 -4.59 16.60
N TYR A 70 -10.96 -4.57 15.94
CA TYR A 70 -12.01 -3.62 16.27
C TYR A 70 -12.63 -3.86 17.66
N ILE A 71 -12.78 -5.11 18.08
CA ILE A 71 -13.17 -5.43 19.46
C ILE A 71 -12.12 -4.92 20.44
N LYS A 72 -10.81 -5.12 20.19
CA LYS A 72 -9.73 -4.57 21.02
C LYS A 72 -9.77 -3.05 21.11
N LYS A 73 -10.04 -2.35 20.01
CA LYS A 73 -10.11 -0.89 19.98
C LYS A 73 -11.28 -0.34 20.80
N PHE A 74 -12.43 -1.00 20.75
CA PHE A 74 -13.68 -0.42 21.23
C PHE A 74 -14.35 -1.13 22.43
N GLN A 75 -13.97 -2.35 22.78
CA GLN A 75 -14.50 -3.05 23.96
C GLN A 75 -13.84 -2.51 25.24
N LYS A 76 -14.63 -2.14 26.25
CA LYS A 76 -14.12 -1.84 27.58
C LYS A 76 -13.84 -3.15 28.33
N PHE A 77 -12.57 -3.44 28.60
CA PHE A 77 -12.11 -4.67 29.25
C PHE A 77 -12.17 -4.58 30.79
N GLN A 78 -13.34 -4.28 31.37
CA GLN A 78 -13.47 -4.19 32.84
C GLN A 78 -13.12 -5.50 33.54
N ASP A 79 -13.45 -6.64 32.93
CA ASP A 79 -13.19 -8.00 33.43
C ASP A 79 -11.95 -8.67 32.81
N LYS A 80 -11.12 -7.90 32.06
CA LYS A 80 -9.98 -8.40 31.25
C LYS A 80 -10.35 -9.52 30.25
N LYS A 81 -11.64 -9.75 29.98
CA LYS A 81 -12.11 -10.79 29.05
C LYS A 81 -12.59 -10.17 27.75
N MET A 82 -12.15 -10.74 26.63
CA MET A 82 -12.64 -10.37 25.31
C MET A 82 -13.94 -11.12 25.02
N ARG A 83 -14.95 -10.41 24.53
CA ARG A 83 -16.22 -11.03 24.12
C ARG A 83 -16.35 -10.91 22.62
N ILE A 84 -16.29 -12.05 21.96
CA ILE A 84 -16.44 -12.18 20.51
C ILE A 84 -17.85 -12.70 20.25
N ASN A 85 -18.52 -12.16 19.23
CA ASN A 85 -19.84 -12.63 18.84
C ASN A 85 -19.75 -14.08 18.33
N PRO A 86 -20.53 -15.04 18.87
CA PRO A 86 -20.50 -16.44 18.43
C PRO A 86 -21.19 -16.69 17.08
N GLU A 87 -21.95 -15.72 16.55
CA GLU A 87 -22.64 -15.84 15.26
C GLU A 87 -21.66 -15.94 14.08
N ASP A 88 -22.07 -16.63 13.02
CA ASP A 88 -21.29 -16.78 11.78
C ASP A 88 -20.96 -15.42 11.13
N ARG A 89 -19.83 -15.38 10.43
CA ARG A 89 -19.25 -14.19 9.78
C ARG A 89 -19.64 -14.06 8.31
N SER A 90 -20.56 -14.88 7.81
CA SER A 90 -21.08 -14.78 6.44
C SER A 90 -21.64 -13.39 6.12
N ASN A 91 -22.30 -12.75 7.09
CA ASN A 91 -22.79 -11.37 6.93
C ASN A 91 -21.64 -10.36 6.79
N LEU A 92 -20.56 -10.51 7.57
CA LEU A 92 -19.36 -9.67 7.43
C LEU A 92 -18.67 -9.84 6.08
N LYS A 93 -18.65 -11.06 5.53
CA LYS A 93 -18.12 -11.32 4.18
C LYS A 93 -18.93 -10.63 3.09
N LYS A 94 -20.25 -10.51 3.26
CA LYS A 94 -21.12 -9.77 2.33
C LYS A 94 -20.89 -8.27 2.48
N ALA A 95 -20.90 -7.76 3.71
CA ALA A 95 -20.67 -6.36 4.03
C ALA A 95 -19.31 -5.84 3.55
N LEU A 96 -18.26 -6.68 3.60
CA LEU A 96 -16.95 -6.36 3.04
C LEU A 96 -17.03 -6.08 1.53
N LYS A 97 -17.85 -6.84 0.79
CA LYS A 97 -18.00 -6.67 -0.66
C LYS A 97 -18.91 -5.49 -1.03
N THR A 98 -19.89 -5.17 -0.20
CA THR A 98 -20.83 -4.05 -0.42
C THR A 98 -20.30 -2.71 0.09
N GLY A 99 -19.23 -2.71 0.89
CA GLY A 99 -18.65 -1.49 1.48
C GLY A 99 -19.26 -1.10 2.83
N GLU A 100 -20.11 -1.95 3.41
CA GLU A 100 -20.86 -1.70 4.65
C GLU A 100 -20.21 -2.40 5.87
N LEU A 101 -18.92 -2.75 5.78
CA LEU A 101 -18.23 -3.54 6.80
C LEU A 101 -18.30 -2.91 8.19
N HIS A 102 -18.10 -1.60 8.29
CA HIS A 102 -18.09 -0.90 9.58
C HIS A 102 -19.45 -0.92 10.27
N GLU A 103 -20.53 -0.76 9.49
CA GLU A 103 -21.90 -0.83 10.00
C GLU A 103 -22.21 -2.23 10.52
N ALA A 104 -21.91 -3.27 9.72
CA ALA A 104 -22.12 -4.65 10.14
C ALA A 104 -21.29 -5.05 11.37
N LEU A 105 -20.08 -4.51 11.54
CA LEU A 105 -19.25 -4.70 12.74
C LEU A 105 -19.84 -3.99 13.97
N LEU A 106 -20.43 -2.80 13.79
CA LEU A 106 -21.11 -2.08 14.85
C LEU A 106 -22.35 -2.84 15.34
N ASP A 107 -23.20 -3.32 14.43
CA ASP A 107 -24.39 -4.10 14.76
C ASP A 107 -24.06 -5.37 15.54
N ARG A 108 -23.01 -6.10 15.11
CA ARG A 108 -22.55 -7.30 15.82
C ARG A 108 -22.06 -6.99 17.23
N ARG A 109 -21.45 -5.82 17.43
CA ARG A 109 -20.98 -5.38 18.75
C ARG A 109 -22.12 -4.90 19.63
N GLU A 110 -23.11 -4.23 19.07
CA GLU A 110 -24.30 -3.79 19.80
C GLU A 110 -25.04 -4.98 20.43
N LYS A 111 -25.26 -6.04 19.65
CA LYS A 111 -25.84 -7.30 20.12
C LYS A 111 -25.09 -7.97 21.29
N MET A 112 -23.81 -7.66 21.46
CA MET A 112 -22.94 -8.25 22.48
C MET A 112 -22.83 -7.42 23.77
N LYS A 113 -23.38 -6.20 23.79
CA LYS A 113 -23.44 -5.42 25.03
C LYS A 113 -24.50 -6.05 25.94
N ALA A 114 -24.09 -6.41 27.16
CA ALA A 114 -25.02 -6.74 28.22
C ALA A 114 -25.74 -5.46 28.60
N ASP A 115 -27.00 -5.39 28.22
CA ASP A 115 -27.64 -4.11 28.10
C ASP A 115 -28.32 -3.65 29.39
N ARG A 116 -27.94 -2.46 29.86
CA ARG A 116 -28.68 -1.69 30.88
C ARG A 116 -29.35 -0.44 30.28
N TYR A 117 -29.05 -0.08 29.01
CA TYR A 117 -29.37 1.23 28.41
C TYR A 117 -29.71 1.24 26.90
N CYS A 118 -29.76 0.12 26.19
CA CYS A 118 -30.30 -0.04 24.83
C CYS A 118 -31.81 -0.26 24.98
N LYS A 119 -32.51 0.86 25.13
CA LYS A 119 -33.93 0.94 24.78
C LYS A 119 -34.08 1.27 23.31
#